data_AF-A0A6N6MEF1-F1
#
_entry.id   AF-A0A6N6MEF1-F1
#
_cell.length_a   1.000
_cell.length_b   1.000
_cell.length_c   1.000
_cell.angle_alpha   90.00
_cell.angle_beta   90.00
_cell.angle_gamma   90.00
#
_symmetry.space_group_name_H-M   'P 1'
#
loop_
_entity.id
_entity.type
_entity.pdbx_description
1 polymer ?
#
loop_
_entity_poly.entity_id
_entity_poly.type
_entity_poly.pdbx_seq_one_letter_code
_entity_poly.pdbx_strand_id
1 'polypeptide(L)'
;MKKTCYIKGLFVFILILFGTNTVMAQEETPEQFKEIEGKVIDADTHDDLIFADIALLNSNMSTVSNNDGHFALKIPKDHLNGIISISYLGYEKVEIEVSAFKNHEKIRLNPVTTNLDEISIVSTPSNAKALVMDVLSKKGSIYNDQGTLMTAFYRETIKKRKKNASLSEAVVRIHKEPYDNLSRDYIELVKARKTTDYKKLDTLALKLQGGPFSNLYTDIIKYPEFIFTEESIPHYDFSFDKATKINDRLIYVVDFKQKENLNTPLYYGKLFIDAETRALTNAVYSLNISNRTLASEHFVRKKPRKADVYPTETAYRVNYRTKNGKWHYAYSNISLTFKVNWEGKLFNSTYTLNSEMAITDWEINDSKLSKNRSQVIRPTTILTEKASGFSDPRFWGAYNIIEPEKSIQSAIKKIQKQLKRT
;
A
#
# COMPACT_ATOMS: atom_id res chain seq x y z
N MET A 1 -55.44 88.36 -13.39
CA MET A 1 -55.71 87.05 -14.04
C MET A 1 -54.73 86.02 -13.51
N LYS A 2 -55.20 84.78 -13.32
CA LYS A 2 -54.52 83.54 -12.88
C LYS A 2 -54.49 83.27 -11.37
N LYS A 3 -55.35 82.29 -11.01
CA LYS A 3 -55.50 81.59 -9.74
C LYS A 3 -54.53 80.40 -9.68
N THR A 4 -54.06 80.14 -8.47
CA THR A 4 -53.45 78.92 -7.94
C THR A 4 -54.44 77.74 -7.97
N CYS A 5 -54.02 76.50 -8.22
CA CYS A 5 -54.56 75.32 -7.53
C CYS A 5 -53.68 74.06 -7.68
N TYR A 6 -53.62 73.32 -6.59
CA TYR A 6 -52.85 72.10 -6.31
C TYR A 6 -53.46 70.85 -6.97
N ILE A 7 -52.63 69.86 -7.31
CA ILE A 7 -53.06 68.45 -7.36
C ILE A 7 -52.10 67.62 -6.49
N LYS A 8 -52.69 66.96 -5.49
CA LYS A 8 -52.08 66.04 -4.54
C LYS A 8 -52.02 64.63 -5.15
N GLY A 9 -50.86 63.98 -4.98
CA GLY A 9 -50.66 62.59 -4.55
C GLY A 9 -51.33 61.43 -5.29
N LEU A 10 -50.51 60.46 -5.74
CA LEU A 10 -50.67 59.07 -5.29
C LEU A 10 -49.33 58.32 -5.41
N PHE A 11 -48.92 57.76 -4.28
CA PHE A 11 -47.71 57.00 -4.02
C PHE A 11 -48.00 55.52 -4.36
N VAL A 12 -47.32 54.93 -5.34
CA VAL A 12 -47.25 53.46 -5.48
C VAL A 12 -45.83 53.11 -5.90
N PHE A 13 -44.97 52.89 -4.90
CA PHE A 13 -43.64 52.31 -5.08
C PHE A 13 -43.78 50.81 -4.80
N ILE A 14 -43.97 50.01 -5.85
CA ILE A 14 -43.91 48.54 -5.77
C ILE A 14 -42.43 48.17 -5.65
N LEU A 15 -42.00 47.95 -4.41
CA LEU A 15 -40.67 47.48 -4.04
C LEU A 15 -40.71 45.94 -4.18
N ILE A 16 -40.35 45.43 -5.36
CA ILE A 16 -40.16 43.99 -5.59
C ILE A 16 -38.92 43.57 -4.81
N LEU A 17 -39.14 43.00 -3.63
CA LEU A 17 -38.19 42.19 -2.89
C LEU A 17 -37.77 40.99 -3.76
N PHE A 18 -36.72 41.15 -4.56
CA PHE A 18 -35.92 40.02 -5.01
C PHE A 18 -35.07 39.54 -3.82
N GLY A 19 -35.68 38.74 -2.96
CA GLY A 19 -34.97 37.94 -1.99
C GLY A 19 -34.01 37.01 -2.72
N THR A 20 -32.72 37.30 -2.63
CA THR A 20 -31.66 36.37 -3.01
C THR A 20 -31.73 35.18 -2.06
N ASN A 21 -32.43 34.13 -2.47
CA ASN A 21 -32.27 32.81 -1.85
C ASN A 21 -30.87 32.32 -2.22
N THR A 22 -29.87 32.68 -1.41
CA THR A 22 -28.61 31.94 -1.36
C THR A 22 -28.93 30.58 -0.77
N VAL A 23 -29.29 29.64 -1.63
CA VAL A 23 -29.30 28.23 -1.30
C VAL A 23 -27.84 27.85 -1.04
N MET A 24 -27.42 27.93 0.22
CA MET A 24 -26.25 27.19 0.68
C MET A 24 -26.65 25.72 0.72
N ALA A 25 -26.49 25.04 -0.41
CA ALA A 25 -26.46 23.59 -0.46
C ALA A 25 -25.16 23.11 0.21
N GLN A 26 -25.16 23.10 1.54
CA GLN A 26 -24.32 22.16 2.28
C GLN A 26 -25.05 20.82 2.22
N GLU A 27 -24.78 20.02 1.18
CA GLU A 27 -24.89 18.57 1.32
C GLU A 27 -23.77 18.12 2.26
N GLU A 28 -23.96 18.35 3.55
CA GLU A 28 -23.36 17.52 4.58
C GLU A 28 -24.18 16.22 4.61
N THR A 29 -23.81 15.30 3.72
CA THR A 29 -24.09 13.89 4.00
C THR A 29 -23.48 13.62 5.38
N PRO A 30 -24.25 13.20 6.40
CA PRO A 30 -23.69 12.97 7.71
C PRO A 30 -22.58 11.93 7.55
N GLU A 31 -21.34 12.29 7.88
CA GLU A 31 -20.23 11.33 7.80
C GLU A 31 -20.64 10.09 8.60
N GLN A 32 -20.77 8.96 7.90
CA GLN A 32 -21.20 7.68 8.47
C GLN A 32 -20.06 7.00 9.24
N PHE A 33 -18.93 7.69 9.40
CA PHE A 33 -17.72 7.20 10.04
C PHE A 33 -17.09 8.30 10.90
N LYS A 34 -16.28 7.90 11.88
CA LYS A 34 -15.32 8.73 12.60
C LYS A 34 -13.95 8.49 11.97
N GLU A 35 -13.29 9.55 11.50
CA GLU A 35 -11.90 9.48 11.03
C GLU A 35 -10.94 9.70 12.19
N ILE A 36 -10.02 8.76 12.35
CA ILE A 36 -8.97 8.77 13.36
C ILE A 36 -7.63 8.93 12.67
N GLU A 37 -6.87 9.94 13.09
CA GLU A 37 -5.57 10.27 12.52
C GLU A 37 -4.51 10.30 13.61
N GLY A 38 -3.31 9.81 13.32
CA GLY A 38 -2.22 9.80 14.29
C GLY A 38 -0.86 9.64 13.63
N LYS A 39 0.17 9.60 14.48
CA LYS A 39 1.55 9.32 14.07
C LYS A 39 2.18 8.29 15.01
N VAL A 40 2.80 7.26 14.45
CA VAL A 40 3.50 6.19 15.18
C VAL A 40 5.00 6.47 15.18
N ILE A 41 5.60 6.48 16.37
CA ILE A 41 7.04 6.73 16.57
C ILE A 41 7.64 5.74 17.57
N ASP A 42 8.95 5.54 17.49
CA ASP A 42 9.75 4.86 18.50
C ASP A 42 9.75 5.68 19.80
N ALA A 43 9.53 5.04 20.95
CA ALA A 43 9.47 5.71 22.24
C ALA A 43 10.84 6.26 22.70
N ASP A 44 11.93 5.58 22.34
CA ASP A 44 13.30 5.88 22.75
C ASP A 44 13.94 6.86 21.77
N THR A 45 14.00 6.51 20.49
CA THR A 45 14.71 7.30 19.46
C THR A 45 13.86 8.43 18.89
N HIS A 46 12.53 8.35 19.03
CA HIS A 46 11.57 9.25 18.40
C HIS A 46 11.54 9.18 16.87
N ASP A 47 12.14 8.15 16.28
CA ASP A 47 12.11 7.91 14.84
C ASP A 47 10.70 7.50 14.38
N ASP A 48 10.39 7.82 13.12
CA ASP A 48 9.10 7.49 12.51
C ASP A 48 9.01 5.99 12.24
N LEU A 49 8.01 5.32 12.82
CA LEU A 49 7.79 3.89 12.56
C LEU A 49 7.00 3.73 11.27
N ILE A 50 7.73 3.49 10.18
CA ILE A 50 7.20 3.32 8.83
C ILE A 50 6.53 1.96 8.67
N PHE A 51 5.31 1.94 8.11
CA PHE A 51 4.51 0.74 7.87
C PHE A 51 4.12 -0.03 9.14
N ALA A 52 3.88 0.68 10.24
CA ALA A 52 3.18 0.13 11.40
C ALA A 52 1.78 -0.33 10.98
N ASP A 53 1.33 -1.43 11.57
CA ASP A 53 0.02 -2.01 11.34
C ASP A 53 -0.98 -1.34 12.29
N ILE A 54 -2.05 -0.76 11.73
CA ILE A 54 -3.17 -0.17 12.48
C ILE A 54 -4.42 -0.97 12.11
N ALA A 55 -5.05 -1.62 13.09
CA ALA A 55 -6.25 -2.42 12.87
C ALA A 55 -7.30 -2.15 13.95
N LEU A 56 -8.58 -2.16 13.55
CA LEU A 56 -9.67 -2.18 14.51
C LEU A 56 -9.94 -3.63 14.92
N LEU A 57 -9.72 -3.95 16.21
CA LEU A 57 -9.95 -5.28 16.77
C LEU A 57 -11.38 -5.74 16.54
N ASN A 58 -11.55 -7.05 16.35
CA ASN A 58 -12.83 -7.72 16.01
C ASN A 58 -13.47 -7.26 14.69
N SER A 59 -12.79 -6.44 13.88
CA SER A 59 -13.21 -6.09 12.52
C SER A 59 -12.14 -6.52 11.50
N ASN A 60 -12.41 -6.36 10.21
CA ASN A 60 -11.42 -6.55 9.15
C ASN A 60 -10.79 -5.22 8.70
N MET A 61 -11.21 -4.11 9.29
CA MET A 61 -10.77 -2.77 8.94
C MET A 61 -9.36 -2.49 9.42
N SER A 62 -8.52 -2.00 8.51
CA SER A 62 -7.14 -1.66 8.83
C SER A 62 -6.50 -0.68 7.85
N THR A 63 -5.34 -0.17 8.24
CA THR A 63 -4.45 0.64 7.42
C THR A 63 -2.99 0.42 7.89
N VAL A 64 -2.05 1.14 7.29
CA VAL A 64 -0.66 1.19 7.72
C VAL A 64 -0.16 2.62 7.86
N SER A 65 0.85 2.84 8.70
CA SER A 65 1.54 4.13 8.72
C SER A 65 2.38 4.34 7.46
N ASN A 66 2.48 5.58 7.01
CA ASN A 66 3.28 5.96 5.86
C ASN A 66 4.76 6.17 6.22
N ASN A 67 5.56 6.63 5.25
CA ASN A 67 6.99 6.89 5.42
C ASN A 67 7.32 8.02 6.41
N ASP A 68 6.34 8.84 6.80
CA ASP A 68 6.47 9.90 7.82
C ASP A 68 5.82 9.45 9.17
N GLY A 69 5.50 8.15 9.32
CA GLY A 69 4.86 7.55 10.49
C GLY A 69 3.37 7.88 10.66
N HIS A 70 2.76 8.64 9.74
CA HIS A 70 1.36 9.07 9.85
C HIS A 70 0.38 8.02 9.33
N PHE A 71 -0.80 7.94 9.92
CA PHE A 71 -1.90 7.08 9.48
C PHE A 71 -3.26 7.77 9.64
N ALA A 72 -4.25 7.27 8.90
CA ALA A 72 -5.65 7.64 9.03
C ALA A 72 -6.54 6.39 8.89
N LEU A 73 -7.50 6.21 9.79
CA LEU A 73 -8.46 5.11 9.79
C LEU A 73 -9.88 5.66 10.01
N LYS A 74 -10.76 5.39 9.05
CA LYS A 74 -12.18 5.70 9.08
C LYS A 74 -12.94 4.52 9.64
N ILE A 75 -13.68 4.78 10.71
CA ILE A 75 -14.41 3.78 11.49
C ILE A 75 -15.90 4.08 11.41
N PRO A 76 -16.72 3.20 10.82
CA PRO A 76 -18.17 3.32 10.82
C PRO A 76 -18.78 3.52 12.22
N LYS A 77 -19.93 4.21 12.29
CA LYS A 77 -20.56 4.61 13.57
C LYS A 77 -20.95 3.45 14.50
N ASP A 78 -21.25 2.29 13.94
CA ASP A 78 -21.56 1.04 14.65
C ASP A 78 -20.33 0.40 15.31
N HIS A 79 -19.13 0.86 14.97
CA HIS A 79 -17.85 0.35 15.48
C HIS A 79 -17.13 1.31 16.45
N LEU A 80 -17.80 2.37 16.93
CA LEU A 80 -17.19 3.40 17.78
C LEU A 80 -16.81 2.94 19.19
N ASN A 81 -17.30 1.78 19.63
CA ASN A 81 -16.92 1.16 20.90
C ASN A 81 -15.76 0.15 20.74
N GLY A 82 -15.16 0.08 19.55
CA GLY A 82 -14.04 -0.82 19.28
C GLY A 82 -12.71 -0.35 19.85
N ILE A 83 -11.69 -1.20 19.69
CA ILE A 83 -10.31 -0.96 20.15
C ILE A 83 -9.40 -0.96 18.93
N ILE A 84 -8.59 0.07 18.79
CA ILE A 84 -7.54 0.16 17.77
C ILE A 84 -6.28 -0.48 18.33
N SER A 85 -5.76 -1.47 17.62
CA SER A 85 -4.45 -2.07 17.88
C SER A 85 -3.43 -1.46 16.92
N ILE A 86 -2.31 -1.02 17.46
CA ILE A 86 -1.16 -0.49 16.74
C ILE A 86 0.04 -1.38 17.05
N SER A 87 0.64 -1.97 16.03
CA SER A 87 1.73 -2.94 16.20
C SER A 87 2.86 -2.72 15.20
N TYR A 88 4.07 -3.03 15.65
CA TYR A 88 5.28 -2.97 14.83
C TYR A 88 6.25 -4.08 15.23
N LEU A 89 6.98 -4.62 14.26
CA LEU A 89 7.93 -5.72 14.49
C LEU A 89 9.07 -5.27 15.42
N GLY A 90 9.27 -5.99 16.52
CA GLY A 90 10.27 -5.69 17.55
C GLY A 90 9.78 -4.74 18.64
N TYR A 91 8.49 -4.39 18.67
CA TYR A 91 7.92 -3.41 19.58
C TYR A 91 6.70 -3.97 20.31
N GLU A 92 6.43 -3.41 21.49
CA GLU A 92 5.21 -3.66 22.24
C GLU A 92 4.02 -3.05 21.50
N LYS A 93 2.93 -3.83 21.38
CA LYS A 93 1.69 -3.33 20.79
C LYS A 93 1.00 -2.34 21.73
N VAL A 94 0.30 -1.38 21.15
CA VAL A 94 -0.53 -0.42 21.88
C VAL A 94 -1.98 -0.59 21.46
N GLU A 95 -2.87 -0.68 22.43
CA GLU A 95 -4.32 -0.80 22.24
C GLU A 95 -5.03 0.44 22.83
N ILE A 96 -5.88 1.09 22.03
CA ILE A 96 -6.55 2.34 22.39
C ILE A 96 -8.03 2.24 22.01
N GLU A 97 -8.93 2.58 22.94
CA GLU A 97 -10.36 2.67 22.63
C GLU A 97 -10.64 3.77 21.60
N VAL A 98 -11.52 3.50 20.64
CA VAL A 98 -11.93 4.47 19.61
C VAL A 98 -12.55 5.74 20.24
N SER A 99 -13.25 5.59 21.37
CA SER A 99 -13.82 6.68 22.16
C SER A 99 -12.74 7.60 22.76
N ALA A 100 -11.64 7.03 23.23
CA ALA A 100 -10.56 7.73 23.93
C ALA A 100 -9.50 8.34 22.98
N PHE A 101 -9.49 7.92 21.71
CA PHE A 101 -8.50 8.35 20.74
C PHE A 101 -8.59 9.87 20.45
N LYS A 102 -7.46 10.58 20.59
CA LYS A 102 -7.33 12.00 20.25
C LYS A 102 -6.72 12.15 18.86
N ASN A 103 -7.42 12.82 17.93
CA ASN A 103 -6.88 13.01 16.58
C ASN A 103 -5.58 13.80 16.59
N HIS A 104 -4.66 13.39 15.71
CA HIS A 104 -3.28 13.88 15.57
C HIS A 104 -2.35 13.54 16.76
N GLU A 105 -2.70 12.54 17.57
CA GLU A 105 -1.86 12.07 18.66
C GLU A 105 -0.60 11.35 18.15
N LYS A 106 0.50 11.51 18.90
CA LYS A 106 1.73 10.74 18.71
C LYS A 106 1.66 9.49 19.57
N ILE A 107 1.47 8.34 18.93
CA ILE A 107 1.55 7.03 19.57
C ILE A 107 3.00 6.59 19.61
N ARG A 108 3.51 6.34 20.81
CA ARG A 108 4.85 5.82 21.05
C ARG A 108 4.77 4.31 21.23
N LEU A 109 5.58 3.56 20.50
CA LEU A 109 5.76 2.13 20.74
C LEU A 109 7.11 1.92 21.42
N ASN A 110 7.12 1.11 22.49
CA ASN A 110 8.35 0.76 23.18
C ASN A 110 9.05 -0.38 22.44
N PRO A 111 10.36 -0.29 22.15
CA PRO A 111 11.14 -1.43 21.68
C PRO A 111 11.13 -2.57 22.71
N VAL A 112 11.00 -3.81 22.23
CA VAL A 112 11.05 -4.98 23.11
C VAL A 112 12.49 -5.23 23.54
N THR A 113 12.80 -4.96 24.81
CA THR A 113 14.12 -5.14 25.43
C THR A 113 14.26 -6.51 26.11
N THR A 114 13.79 -7.60 25.49
CA THR A 114 14.10 -8.95 26.03
C THR A 114 15.42 -9.48 25.49
N ASN A 115 16.24 -10.09 26.35
CA ASN A 115 17.42 -10.89 25.96
C ASN A 115 16.97 -12.12 25.15
N LEU A 116 16.73 -11.91 23.86
CA LEU A 116 16.31 -12.92 22.88
C LEU A 116 17.38 -14.00 22.65
N ASP A 117 18.62 -13.76 23.10
CA ASP A 117 19.75 -14.66 22.94
C ASP A 117 19.51 -16.00 23.66
N GLU A 118 18.87 -15.99 24.84
CA GLU A 118 18.64 -17.21 25.65
C GLU A 118 17.47 -18.06 25.12
N ILE A 119 16.45 -17.43 24.52
CA ILE A 119 15.29 -18.11 23.94
C ILE A 119 15.61 -18.66 22.54
N SER A 120 16.46 -17.97 21.77
CA SER A 120 16.80 -18.34 20.39
C SER A 120 17.57 -19.65 20.24
N ILE A 121 18.38 -20.05 21.23
CA ILE A 121 19.27 -21.22 21.10
C ILE A 121 18.51 -22.54 21.31
N VAL A 122 17.45 -22.56 22.13
CA VAL A 122 16.76 -23.80 22.51
C VAL A 122 15.56 -24.12 21.61
N SER A 123 14.86 -23.12 21.07
CA SER A 123 13.63 -23.33 20.29
C SER A 123 13.81 -23.27 18.77
N THR A 124 14.91 -22.67 18.27
CA THR A 124 15.11 -22.51 16.82
C THR A 124 15.35 -23.86 16.16
N PRO A 125 14.65 -24.19 15.06
CA PRO A 125 14.92 -25.41 14.30
C PRO A 125 16.40 -25.49 13.89
N SER A 126 16.96 -26.69 13.82
CA SER A 126 18.38 -26.84 13.46
C SER A 126 18.70 -26.51 11.99
N ASN A 127 17.69 -26.39 11.12
CA ASN A 127 17.86 -26.18 9.69
C ASN A 127 16.91 -25.09 9.16
N ALA A 128 17.48 -23.93 8.82
CA ALA A 128 16.74 -22.78 8.30
C ALA A 128 16.03 -23.07 6.98
N LYS A 129 16.69 -23.80 6.07
CA LYS A 129 16.09 -24.20 4.79
C LYS A 129 14.87 -25.09 5.01
N ALA A 130 14.95 -26.06 5.93
CA ALA A 130 13.84 -26.94 6.24
C ALA A 130 12.65 -26.16 6.82
N LEU A 131 12.89 -25.16 7.66
CA LEU A 131 11.84 -24.26 8.15
C LEU A 131 11.14 -23.53 7.00
N VAL A 132 11.90 -22.91 6.08
CA VAL A 132 11.32 -22.20 4.92
C VAL A 132 10.49 -23.14 4.05
N MET A 133 10.99 -24.35 3.77
CA MET A 133 10.23 -25.36 3.01
C MET A 133 8.93 -25.75 3.72
N ASP A 134 8.97 -25.91 5.04
CA ASP A 134 7.78 -26.23 5.83
C ASP A 134 6.74 -25.11 5.76
N VAL A 135 7.16 -23.84 5.87
CA VAL A 135 6.27 -22.67 5.71
C VAL A 135 5.58 -22.69 4.34
N LEU A 136 6.34 -22.87 3.25
CA LEU A 136 5.79 -22.89 1.89
C LEU A 136 4.82 -24.07 1.68
N SER A 137 5.09 -25.22 2.29
CA SER A 137 4.26 -26.43 2.16
C SER A 137 2.92 -26.33 2.91
N LYS A 138 2.87 -25.60 4.03
CA LYS A 138 1.70 -25.54 4.93
C LYS A 138 0.69 -24.45 4.59
N LYS A 139 0.85 -23.78 3.46
CA LYS A 139 0.02 -22.62 3.06
C LYS A 139 -1.48 -22.87 3.15
N GLY A 140 -1.98 -24.04 2.75
CA GLY A 140 -3.41 -24.37 2.82
C GLY A 140 -3.99 -24.50 4.24
N SER A 141 -3.16 -24.85 5.23
CA SER A 141 -3.62 -25.03 6.61
C SER A 141 -3.54 -23.74 7.44
N ILE A 142 -2.50 -22.94 7.21
CA ILE A 142 -2.18 -21.73 7.99
C ILE A 142 -2.90 -20.50 7.43
N TYR A 143 -3.03 -20.42 6.10
CA TYR A 143 -3.64 -19.28 5.43
C TYR A 143 -5.08 -19.60 5.04
N ASN A 144 -5.77 -18.58 4.54
CA ASN A 144 -7.19 -18.71 4.22
C ASN A 144 -7.45 -19.81 3.19
N ASP A 145 -8.35 -20.72 3.54
CA ASP A 145 -8.80 -21.87 2.74
C ASP A 145 -10.13 -21.60 2.02
N GLN A 146 -10.71 -20.41 2.22
CA GLN A 146 -11.92 -19.96 1.54
C GLN A 146 -11.63 -18.85 0.52
N GLY A 147 -12.52 -18.71 -0.46
CA GLY A 147 -12.51 -17.54 -1.34
C GLY A 147 -12.79 -16.28 -0.53
N THR A 148 -11.98 -15.23 -0.72
CA THR A 148 -12.21 -13.94 -0.05
C THR A 148 -12.30 -12.80 -1.03
N LEU A 149 -13.13 -11.82 -0.70
CA LEU A 149 -13.15 -10.55 -1.37
C LEU A 149 -12.45 -9.53 -0.47
N MET A 150 -11.30 -9.05 -0.91
CA MET A 150 -10.53 -8.03 -0.19
C MET A 150 -10.73 -6.66 -0.83
N THR A 151 -10.97 -5.64 -0.02
CA THR A 151 -10.86 -4.25 -0.45
C THR A 151 -9.45 -3.76 -0.16
N ALA A 152 -8.80 -3.17 -1.16
CA ALA A 152 -7.43 -2.70 -1.04
C ALA A 152 -7.27 -1.27 -1.57
N PHE A 153 -6.48 -0.48 -0.86
CA PHE A 153 -5.96 0.78 -1.37
C PHE A 153 -4.61 0.54 -2.04
N TYR A 154 -4.45 1.04 -3.26
CA TYR A 154 -3.25 0.95 -4.07
C TYR A 154 -2.75 2.35 -4.42
N ARG A 155 -1.44 2.59 -4.29
CA ARG A 155 -0.80 3.81 -4.76
C ARG A 155 0.50 3.48 -5.49
N GLU A 156 0.69 4.13 -6.64
CA GLU A 156 1.92 4.07 -7.43
C GLU A 156 2.43 5.48 -7.71
N THR A 157 3.73 5.69 -7.48
CA THR A 157 4.41 6.94 -7.83
C THR A 157 5.60 6.65 -8.72
N ILE A 158 5.81 7.54 -9.69
CA ILE A 158 7.04 7.54 -10.50
C ILE A 158 7.69 8.90 -10.31
N LYS A 159 8.93 8.88 -9.80
CA LYS A 159 9.77 10.07 -9.62
C LYS A 159 10.89 10.04 -10.65
N LYS A 160 11.11 11.14 -11.37
CA LYS A 160 12.34 11.36 -12.14
C LYS A 160 13.28 12.20 -11.28
N ARG A 161 14.39 11.60 -10.85
CA ARG A 161 15.23 12.15 -9.77
C ARG A 161 14.33 12.48 -8.57
N LYS A 162 14.32 13.73 -8.09
CA LYS A 162 13.49 14.16 -6.95
C LYS A 162 12.08 14.67 -7.34
N LYS A 163 11.71 14.68 -8.62
CA LYS A 163 10.45 15.29 -9.09
C LYS A 163 9.42 14.22 -9.44
N ASN A 164 8.20 14.35 -8.89
CA ASN A 164 7.06 13.52 -9.27
C ASN A 164 6.73 13.69 -10.76
N ALA A 165 6.67 12.56 -11.46
CA ALA A 165 6.34 12.42 -12.87
C ALA A 165 5.00 11.68 -13.06
N SER A 166 4.65 10.73 -12.20
CA SER A 166 3.33 10.10 -12.18
C SER A 166 2.86 9.83 -10.75
N LEU A 167 1.56 9.95 -10.51
CA LEU A 167 0.88 9.51 -9.30
C LEU A 167 -0.45 8.87 -9.72
N SER A 168 -0.63 7.62 -9.33
CA SER A 168 -1.86 6.85 -9.52
C SER A 168 -2.30 6.31 -8.17
N GLU A 169 -3.58 6.48 -7.84
CA GLU A 169 -4.18 5.91 -6.63
C GLU A 169 -5.48 5.21 -7.01
N ALA A 170 -5.76 4.09 -6.35
CA ALA A 170 -6.96 3.31 -6.61
C ALA A 170 -7.46 2.60 -5.35
N VAL A 171 -8.78 2.45 -5.24
CA VAL A 171 -9.41 1.40 -4.45
C VAL A 171 -9.74 0.26 -5.41
N VAL A 172 -9.31 -0.94 -5.08
CA VAL A 172 -9.54 -2.15 -5.85
C VAL A 172 -10.17 -3.23 -4.98
N ARG A 173 -10.86 -4.17 -5.63
CA ARG A 173 -11.33 -5.41 -5.03
C ARG A 173 -10.46 -6.56 -5.52
N ILE A 174 -9.90 -7.33 -4.61
CA ILE A 174 -9.09 -8.51 -4.92
C ILE A 174 -9.94 -9.72 -4.59
N HIS A 175 -10.26 -10.49 -5.62
CA HIS A 175 -10.90 -11.79 -5.47
C HIS A 175 -9.79 -12.80 -5.26
N LYS A 176 -9.58 -13.14 -3.99
CA LYS A 176 -8.47 -13.95 -3.54
C LYS A 176 -8.92 -15.39 -3.44
N GLU A 177 -8.28 -16.23 -4.22
CA GLU A 177 -8.53 -17.67 -4.21
C GLU A 177 -7.88 -18.31 -2.99
N PRO A 178 -8.43 -19.41 -2.45
CA PRO A 178 -7.80 -20.19 -1.39
C PRO A 178 -6.31 -20.44 -1.64
N TYR A 179 -5.49 -20.44 -0.58
CA TYR A 179 -4.02 -20.56 -0.72
C TYR A 179 -3.54 -21.93 -1.19
N ASP A 180 -4.35 -22.98 -1.00
CA ASP A 180 -4.14 -24.32 -1.53
C ASP A 180 -4.51 -24.47 -3.02
N ASN A 181 -5.27 -23.53 -3.57
CA ASN A 181 -5.68 -23.51 -4.97
C ASN A 181 -4.61 -22.88 -5.88
N LEU A 182 -4.34 -23.53 -7.02
CA LEU A 182 -3.45 -23.03 -8.09
C LEU A 182 -4.08 -21.91 -8.94
N SER A 183 -5.36 -21.63 -8.73
CA SER A 183 -6.07 -20.54 -9.39
C SER A 183 -5.49 -19.20 -8.98
N ARG A 184 -5.33 -18.31 -9.97
CA ARG A 184 -4.81 -16.96 -9.77
C ARG A 184 -5.91 -16.03 -9.29
N ASP A 185 -5.52 -15.13 -8.40
CA ASP A 185 -6.39 -14.04 -7.97
C ASP A 185 -6.68 -13.10 -9.15
N TYR A 186 -7.79 -12.36 -9.06
CA TYR A 186 -8.05 -11.27 -9.98
C TYR A 186 -8.44 -9.99 -9.24
N ILE A 187 -8.21 -8.87 -9.91
CA ILE A 187 -8.40 -7.53 -9.34
C ILE A 187 -9.48 -6.81 -10.14
N GLU A 188 -10.45 -6.23 -9.45
CA GLU A 188 -11.47 -5.35 -9.99
C GLU A 188 -11.19 -3.90 -9.56
N LEU A 189 -11.26 -2.98 -10.52
CA LEU A 189 -11.13 -1.56 -10.23
C LEU A 189 -12.44 -1.00 -9.68
N VAL A 190 -12.44 -0.50 -8.44
CA VAL A 190 -13.61 0.17 -7.85
C VAL A 190 -13.57 1.66 -8.18
N LYS A 191 -12.48 2.32 -7.80
CA LYS A 191 -12.32 3.77 -7.96
C LYS A 191 -10.86 4.12 -8.13
N ALA A 192 -10.51 5.05 -9.01
CA ALA A 192 -9.13 5.51 -9.17
C ALA A 192 -9.05 6.97 -9.54
N ARG A 193 -7.93 7.60 -9.19
CA ARG A 193 -7.52 8.93 -9.67
C ARG A 193 -6.07 8.90 -10.12
N LYS A 194 -5.77 9.63 -11.19
CA LYS A 194 -4.44 9.62 -11.80
C LYS A 194 -4.01 11.00 -12.30
N THR A 195 -2.71 11.24 -12.20
CA THR A 195 -2.03 12.32 -12.93
C THR A 195 -0.70 11.83 -13.47
N THR A 196 -0.32 12.32 -14.64
CA THR A 196 0.99 12.04 -15.22
C THR A 196 1.49 13.25 -15.96
N ASP A 197 2.71 13.68 -15.61
CA ASP A 197 3.46 14.66 -16.36
C ASP A 197 4.30 13.94 -17.43
N TYR A 198 3.68 13.73 -18.59
CA TYR A 198 4.32 13.04 -19.72
C TYR A 198 5.56 13.77 -20.25
N LYS A 199 5.74 15.07 -19.95
CA LYS A 199 6.98 15.79 -20.32
C LYS A 199 8.16 15.36 -19.45
N LYS A 200 7.91 14.92 -18.21
CA LYS A 200 8.96 14.48 -17.28
C LYS A 200 9.38 13.04 -17.51
N LEU A 201 8.46 12.16 -17.86
CA LEU A 201 8.80 10.80 -18.30
C LEU A 201 9.45 10.94 -19.68
N ASP A 202 10.78 10.84 -19.82
CA ASP A 202 11.42 10.92 -21.15
C ASP A 202 10.76 9.88 -22.08
N THR A 203 9.90 10.40 -22.96
CA THR A 203 9.22 9.85 -24.14
C THR A 203 8.56 8.46 -24.05
N LEU A 204 7.21 8.47 -24.00
CA LEU A 204 6.20 7.62 -24.69
C LEU A 204 6.35 6.07 -24.78
N ALA A 205 7.46 5.45 -24.35
CA ALA A 205 7.76 4.04 -24.63
C ALA A 205 8.46 3.26 -23.51
N LEU A 206 8.94 3.90 -22.44
CA LEU A 206 9.44 3.15 -21.28
C LEU A 206 8.26 2.58 -20.50
N LYS A 207 7.99 1.29 -20.67
CA LYS A 207 6.97 0.55 -19.90
C LYS A 207 7.68 -0.34 -18.89
N LEU A 208 7.69 0.12 -17.64
CA LEU A 208 8.10 -0.69 -16.50
C LEU A 208 6.97 -1.66 -16.13
N GLN A 209 7.31 -2.85 -15.67
CA GLN A 209 6.36 -3.73 -15.00
C GLN A 209 5.89 -3.04 -13.72
N GLY A 210 4.61 -2.67 -13.67
CA GLY A 210 3.96 -2.01 -12.54
C GLY A 210 2.47 -2.34 -12.52
N GLY A 211 1.69 -1.59 -11.74
CA GLY A 211 0.27 -1.84 -11.52
C GLY A 211 -0.03 -2.78 -10.35
N PRO A 212 -1.30 -2.89 -9.91
CA PRO A 212 -1.69 -3.57 -8.66
C PRO A 212 -1.25 -5.04 -8.55
N PHE A 213 -1.10 -5.73 -9.69
CA PHE A 213 -0.64 -7.12 -9.69
C PHE A 213 0.82 -7.27 -9.27
N SER A 214 1.70 -6.27 -9.47
CA SER A 214 3.09 -6.39 -9.00
C SER A 214 3.12 -6.54 -7.48
N ASN A 215 2.32 -5.74 -6.77
CA ASN A 215 2.13 -5.83 -5.32
C ASN A 215 1.49 -7.15 -4.91
N LEU A 216 0.42 -7.59 -5.59
CA LEU A 216 -0.24 -8.85 -5.27
C LEU A 216 0.69 -10.06 -5.42
N TYR A 217 1.57 -10.06 -6.42
CA TYR A 217 2.56 -11.12 -6.64
C TYR A 217 3.73 -11.12 -5.63
N THR A 218 3.82 -10.13 -4.74
CA THR A 218 4.75 -10.19 -3.60
C THR A 218 4.24 -11.06 -2.46
N ASP A 219 2.98 -11.52 -2.52
CA ASP A 219 2.45 -12.53 -1.61
C ASP A 219 3.17 -13.87 -1.85
N ILE A 220 4.35 -14.03 -1.21
CA ILE A 220 5.26 -15.17 -1.35
C ILE A 220 4.56 -16.49 -1.10
N ILE A 221 3.59 -16.51 -0.20
CA ILE A 221 2.87 -17.73 0.17
C ILE A 221 1.86 -18.12 -0.92
N LYS A 222 1.16 -17.16 -1.52
CA LYS A 222 0.25 -17.43 -2.64
C LYS A 222 1.00 -17.69 -3.93
N TYR A 223 2.06 -16.91 -4.19
CA TYR A 223 2.84 -16.92 -5.44
C TYR A 223 4.34 -17.21 -5.20
N PRO A 224 4.68 -18.36 -4.59
CA PRO A 224 6.07 -18.70 -4.32
C PRO A 224 6.90 -18.81 -5.60
N GLU A 225 6.27 -19.11 -6.75
CA GLU A 225 6.95 -19.28 -8.03
C GLU A 225 7.71 -18.03 -8.52
N PHE A 226 7.40 -16.84 -8.00
CA PHE A 226 8.15 -15.62 -8.35
C PHE A 226 9.46 -15.46 -7.57
N ILE A 227 9.72 -16.28 -6.55
CA ILE A 227 10.88 -16.14 -5.64
C ILE A 227 11.53 -17.50 -5.37
N PHE A 228 10.73 -18.47 -4.92
CA PHE A 228 11.11 -19.81 -4.47
C PHE A 228 10.40 -20.88 -5.31
N THR A 229 11.03 -21.30 -6.41
CA THR A 229 10.63 -22.49 -7.16
C THR A 229 11.37 -23.72 -6.65
N GLU A 230 10.86 -24.91 -6.92
CA GLU A 230 11.57 -26.16 -6.61
C GLU A 230 12.99 -26.19 -7.21
N GLU A 231 13.16 -25.59 -8.40
CA GLU A 231 14.45 -25.45 -9.08
C GLU A 231 15.34 -24.37 -8.45
N SER A 232 14.78 -23.24 -7.98
CA SER A 232 15.58 -22.12 -7.46
C SER A 232 16.01 -22.31 -6.01
N ILE A 233 15.21 -22.98 -5.18
CA ILE A 233 15.48 -23.19 -3.75
C ILE A 233 16.86 -23.81 -3.46
N PRO A 234 17.34 -24.83 -4.20
CA PRO A 234 18.71 -25.37 -4.03
C PRO A 234 19.84 -24.36 -4.23
N HIS A 235 19.57 -23.26 -4.94
CA HIS A 235 20.53 -22.20 -5.26
C HIS A 235 20.60 -21.08 -4.21
N TYR A 236 19.82 -21.18 -3.14
CA TYR A 236 19.90 -20.28 -1.99
C TYR A 236 20.67 -20.90 -0.82
N ASP A 237 21.40 -20.06 -0.11
CA ASP A 237 21.85 -20.30 1.26
C ASP A 237 20.82 -19.71 2.23
N PHE A 238 20.47 -20.49 3.26
CA PHE A 238 19.56 -20.07 4.32
C PHE A 238 20.28 -20.14 5.66
N SER A 239 20.12 -19.10 6.49
CA SER A 239 20.70 -19.05 7.84
C SER A 239 19.74 -18.36 8.80
N PHE A 240 19.81 -18.72 10.07
CA PHE A 240 19.09 -17.97 11.10
C PHE A 240 19.83 -16.69 11.45
N ASP A 241 19.06 -15.63 11.68
CA ASP A 241 19.49 -14.40 12.33
C ASP A 241 18.88 -14.33 13.74
N LYS A 242 19.18 -13.29 14.50
CA LYS A 242 18.60 -13.04 15.82
C LYS A 242 17.07 -13.02 15.73
N ALA A 243 16.45 -13.92 16.48
CA ALA A 243 14.99 -13.95 16.62
C ALA A 243 14.48 -12.62 17.19
N THR A 244 13.23 -12.29 16.90
CA THR A 244 12.57 -11.07 17.37
C THR A 244 11.17 -11.38 17.90
N LYS A 245 10.39 -10.35 18.27
CA LYS A 245 8.99 -10.50 18.67
C LYS A 245 8.07 -9.56 17.92
N ILE A 246 6.81 -9.98 17.76
CA ILE A 246 5.71 -9.11 17.33
C ILE A 246 4.46 -9.53 18.11
N ASN A 247 3.77 -8.58 18.74
CA ASN A 247 2.59 -8.89 19.57
C ASN A 247 2.87 -9.99 20.62
N ASP A 248 4.03 -9.91 21.28
CA ASP A 248 4.53 -10.91 22.26
C ASP A 248 4.81 -12.32 21.72
N ARG A 249 4.67 -12.54 20.41
CA ARG A 249 4.95 -13.82 19.74
C ARG A 249 6.40 -13.87 19.28
N LEU A 250 7.07 -14.99 19.52
CA LEU A 250 8.44 -15.24 19.05
C LEU A 250 8.45 -15.39 17.52
N ILE A 251 9.34 -14.66 16.88
CA ILE A 251 9.53 -14.66 15.43
C ILE A 251 10.94 -15.14 15.10
N TYR A 252 11.04 -16.24 14.38
CA TYR A 252 12.29 -16.67 13.75
C TYR A 252 12.62 -15.76 12.58
N VAL A 253 13.86 -15.30 12.51
CA VAL A 253 14.37 -14.51 11.38
C VAL A 253 15.28 -15.42 10.56
N VAL A 254 14.92 -15.64 9.31
CA VAL A 254 15.70 -16.45 8.37
C VAL A 254 16.23 -15.56 7.25
N ASP A 255 17.55 -15.41 7.21
CA ASP A 255 18.24 -14.85 6.06
C ASP A 255 18.25 -15.86 4.91
N PHE A 256 18.05 -15.34 3.69
CA PHE A 256 18.27 -16.10 2.47
C PHE A 256 19.05 -15.27 1.47
N LYS A 257 19.96 -15.89 0.74
CA LYS A 257 20.72 -15.23 -0.33
C LYS A 257 21.14 -16.24 -1.38
N GLN A 258 21.31 -15.77 -2.61
CA GLN A 258 21.85 -16.61 -3.68
C GLN A 258 23.26 -17.11 -3.35
N LYS A 259 23.56 -18.35 -3.77
CA LYS A 259 24.90 -18.91 -3.73
C LYS A 259 25.85 -18.16 -4.67
N GLU A 260 27.14 -18.27 -4.38
CA GLU A 260 28.20 -17.67 -5.21
C GLU A 260 28.24 -18.27 -6.63
N ASN A 261 28.82 -17.53 -7.57
CA ASN A 261 29.05 -17.94 -8.97
C ASN A 261 27.79 -18.24 -9.80
N LEU A 262 26.62 -17.75 -9.37
CA LEU A 262 25.40 -17.77 -10.16
C LEU A 262 25.22 -16.48 -10.95
N ASN A 263 25.08 -16.61 -12.27
CA ASN A 263 24.85 -15.46 -13.16
C ASN A 263 23.39 -15.03 -13.20
N THR A 264 22.45 -15.93 -12.92
CA THR A 264 21.01 -15.66 -12.88
C THR A 264 20.67 -14.86 -11.63
N PRO A 265 20.02 -13.69 -11.76
CA PRO A 265 19.53 -12.91 -10.62
C PRO A 265 18.57 -13.72 -9.74
N LEU A 266 18.96 -13.99 -8.51
CA LEU A 266 18.08 -14.51 -7.47
C LEU A 266 17.89 -13.46 -6.37
N TYR A 267 16.90 -13.67 -5.52
CA TYR A 267 16.59 -12.73 -4.45
C TYR A 267 17.55 -12.89 -3.26
N TYR A 268 17.49 -11.96 -2.34
CA TYR A 268 18.09 -12.09 -1.02
C TYR A 268 17.30 -11.24 -0.03
N GLY A 269 17.32 -11.60 1.24
CA GLY A 269 16.59 -10.86 2.26
C GLY A 269 16.33 -11.67 3.52
N LYS A 270 15.30 -11.25 4.25
CA LYS A 270 14.86 -11.82 5.53
C LYS A 270 13.40 -12.26 5.45
N LEU A 271 13.14 -13.46 5.95
CA LEU A 271 11.82 -14.00 6.22
C LEU A 271 11.58 -13.98 7.73
N PHE A 272 10.44 -13.46 8.15
CA PHE A 272 10.03 -13.39 9.55
C PHE A 272 8.91 -14.41 9.77
N ILE A 273 9.21 -15.47 10.52
CA ILE A 273 8.36 -16.65 10.63
C ILE A 273 7.91 -16.80 12.08
N ASP A 274 6.60 -16.87 12.29
CA ASP A 274 6.02 -17.12 13.59
C ASP A 274 6.45 -18.48 14.14
N ALA A 275 7.02 -18.50 15.34
CA ALA A 275 7.60 -19.71 15.92
C ALA A 275 6.55 -20.79 16.24
N GLU A 276 5.33 -20.38 16.60
CA GLU A 276 4.26 -21.27 17.02
C GLU A 276 3.52 -21.83 15.79
N THR A 277 3.05 -20.94 14.91
CA THR A 277 2.19 -21.35 13.78
C THR A 277 2.98 -21.65 12.51
N ARG A 278 4.27 -21.28 12.45
CA ARG A 278 5.11 -21.34 11.24
C ARG A 278 4.54 -20.53 10.07
N ALA A 279 3.82 -19.45 10.38
CA ALA A 279 3.34 -18.52 9.38
C ALA A 279 4.42 -17.51 9.03
N LEU A 280 4.58 -17.17 7.76
CA LEU A 280 5.32 -15.97 7.37
C LEU A 280 4.52 -14.74 7.82
N THR A 281 5.09 -13.94 8.72
CA THR A 281 4.50 -12.70 9.24
C THR A 281 4.92 -11.50 8.41
N ASN A 282 6.17 -11.50 7.96
CA ASN A 282 6.74 -10.46 7.12
C ASN A 282 7.87 -11.03 6.25
N ALA A 283 8.12 -10.42 5.10
CA ALA A 283 9.36 -10.59 4.37
C ALA A 283 9.86 -9.24 3.85
N VAL A 284 11.18 -9.02 3.94
CA VAL A 284 11.89 -7.89 3.32
C VAL A 284 13.00 -8.45 2.46
N TYR A 285 12.99 -8.13 1.17
CA TYR A 285 13.90 -8.74 0.22
C TYR A 285 14.17 -7.85 -0.98
N SER A 286 15.21 -8.21 -1.73
CA SER A 286 15.71 -7.48 -2.89
C SER A 286 16.18 -8.48 -3.95
N LEU A 287 16.17 -8.09 -5.21
CA LEU A 287 16.77 -8.87 -6.29
C LEU A 287 18.27 -8.59 -6.35
N ASN A 288 19.08 -9.63 -6.57
CA ASN A 288 20.49 -9.44 -6.90
C ASN A 288 20.63 -8.87 -8.32
N ILE A 289 21.01 -7.60 -8.41
CA ILE A 289 21.12 -6.85 -9.68
C ILE A 289 22.56 -6.75 -10.22
N SER A 290 23.48 -7.60 -9.75
CA SER A 290 24.88 -7.61 -10.20
C SER A 290 24.99 -7.83 -11.70
N ASN A 291 24.24 -8.80 -12.24
CA ASN A 291 24.07 -9.00 -13.68
C ASN A 291 22.98 -8.07 -14.22
N ARG A 292 23.38 -6.86 -14.62
CA ARG A 292 22.46 -5.80 -15.06
C ARG A 292 21.57 -6.22 -16.23
N THR A 293 22.11 -6.96 -17.19
CA THR A 293 21.37 -7.37 -18.40
C THR A 293 20.20 -8.27 -18.03
N LEU A 294 20.47 -9.37 -17.33
CA LEU A 294 19.42 -10.29 -16.89
C LEU A 294 18.46 -9.62 -15.91
N ALA A 295 18.98 -8.82 -14.97
CA ALA A 295 18.14 -8.09 -14.01
C ALA A 295 17.16 -7.12 -14.70
N SER A 296 17.55 -6.48 -15.80
CA SER A 296 16.66 -5.62 -16.58
C SER A 296 15.49 -6.36 -17.21
N GLU A 297 15.65 -7.61 -17.60
CA GLU A 297 14.60 -8.43 -18.23
C GLU A 297 13.43 -8.70 -17.28
N HIS A 298 13.68 -8.72 -15.96
CA HIS A 298 12.62 -8.87 -14.95
C HIS A 298 11.65 -7.69 -14.93
N PHE A 299 12.09 -6.47 -15.27
CA PHE A 299 11.34 -5.24 -14.97
C PHE A 299 10.98 -4.40 -16.20
N VAL A 300 11.75 -4.51 -17.29
CA VAL A 300 11.60 -3.65 -18.46
C VAL A 300 10.83 -4.40 -19.56
N ARG A 301 9.53 -4.11 -19.71
CA ARG A 301 8.73 -4.73 -20.80
C ARG A 301 9.03 -4.12 -22.16
N LYS A 302 9.19 -2.80 -22.19
CA LYS A 302 9.43 -2.05 -23.42
C LYS A 302 10.35 -0.89 -23.11
N LYS A 303 11.37 -0.71 -23.95
CA LYS A 303 12.26 0.45 -23.94
C LYS A 303 12.51 0.95 -25.37
N PRO A 304 12.75 2.25 -25.56
CA PRO A 304 13.27 2.79 -26.81
C PRO A 304 14.57 2.09 -27.23
N ARG A 305 14.81 1.92 -28.55
CA ARG A 305 16.04 1.26 -29.06
C ARG A 305 17.32 1.96 -28.61
N LYS A 306 17.29 3.30 -28.55
CA LYS A 306 18.41 4.17 -28.13
C LYS A 306 18.54 4.35 -26.61
N ALA A 307 17.69 3.67 -25.83
CA ALA A 307 17.69 3.75 -24.38
C ALA A 307 18.21 2.44 -23.80
N ASP A 308 19.27 2.54 -23.02
CA ASP A 308 19.70 1.48 -22.12
C ASP A 308 19.12 1.72 -20.73
N VAL A 309 18.54 0.68 -20.15
CA VAL A 309 17.76 0.75 -18.91
C VAL A 309 18.18 -0.40 -18.02
N TYR A 310 18.59 -0.09 -16.80
CA TYR A 310 18.96 -1.10 -15.81
C TYR A 310 18.57 -0.70 -14.40
N PRO A 311 18.18 -1.67 -13.57
CA PRO A 311 17.90 -1.43 -12.16
C PRO A 311 19.19 -1.10 -11.43
N THR A 312 19.09 -0.22 -10.43
CA THR A 312 20.19 0.12 -9.51
C THR A 312 19.85 -0.16 -8.07
N GLU A 313 18.55 -0.22 -7.73
CA GLU A 313 18.07 -0.57 -6.40
C GLU A 313 16.73 -1.29 -6.56
N THR A 314 16.52 -2.31 -5.75
CA THR A 314 15.23 -2.99 -5.62
C THR A 314 14.96 -3.24 -4.14
N ALA A 315 13.74 -3.03 -3.70
CA ALA A 315 13.30 -3.34 -2.35
C ALA A 315 11.84 -3.78 -2.40
N TYR A 316 11.56 -4.90 -1.77
CA TYR A 316 10.25 -5.51 -1.65
C TYR A 316 9.95 -5.75 -0.18
N ARG A 317 8.70 -5.49 0.20
CA ARG A 317 8.18 -5.84 1.51
C ARG A 317 6.79 -6.43 1.35
N VAL A 318 6.51 -7.48 2.10
CA VAL A 318 5.16 -8.02 2.28
C VAL A 318 4.90 -8.27 3.76
N ASN A 319 3.70 -7.92 4.23
CA ASN A 319 3.23 -8.21 5.58
C ASN A 319 1.99 -9.10 5.51
N TYR A 320 1.88 -9.97 6.49
CA TYR A 320 0.73 -10.82 6.72
C TYR A 320 0.14 -10.53 8.10
N ARG A 321 -1.16 -10.70 8.22
CA ARG A 321 -1.88 -10.53 9.49
C ARG A 321 -2.69 -11.77 9.80
N THR A 322 -2.78 -12.11 11.07
CA THR A 322 -3.66 -13.18 11.53
C THR A 322 -5.00 -12.64 12.01
N LYS A 323 -6.08 -13.36 11.71
CA LYS A 323 -7.40 -13.19 12.32
C LYS A 323 -8.04 -14.56 12.48
N ASN A 324 -8.63 -14.83 13.64
CA ASN A 324 -9.31 -16.09 13.94
C ASN A 324 -8.43 -17.34 13.64
N GLY A 325 -7.12 -17.25 13.89
CA GLY A 325 -6.17 -18.35 13.69
C GLY A 325 -5.71 -18.56 12.24
N LYS A 326 -6.24 -17.82 11.26
CA LYS A 326 -5.79 -17.85 9.86
C LYS A 326 -4.98 -16.62 9.51
N TRP A 327 -4.00 -16.78 8.61
CA TRP A 327 -3.16 -15.69 8.13
C TRP A 327 -3.58 -15.20 6.74
N HIS A 328 -3.43 -13.91 6.50
CA HIS A 328 -3.86 -13.23 5.29
C HIS A 328 -2.82 -12.20 4.87
N TYR A 329 -2.61 -12.05 3.56
CA TYR A 329 -1.87 -10.92 2.99
C TYR A 329 -2.50 -9.60 3.42
N ALA A 330 -1.70 -8.70 3.99
CA ALA A 330 -2.19 -7.46 4.59
C ALA A 330 -1.61 -6.21 3.89
N TYR A 331 -0.32 -6.24 3.55
CA TYR A 331 0.35 -5.10 2.94
C TYR A 331 1.48 -5.54 2.02
N SER A 332 1.75 -4.77 0.97
CA SER A 332 3.04 -4.84 0.27
C SER A 332 3.54 -3.49 -0.18
N ASN A 333 4.86 -3.40 -0.28
CA ASN A 333 5.59 -2.25 -0.81
C ASN A 333 6.65 -2.72 -1.80
N ILE A 334 6.78 -1.99 -2.90
CA ILE A 334 7.78 -2.21 -3.93
C ILE A 334 8.44 -0.87 -4.22
N SER A 335 9.76 -0.81 -4.13
CA SER A 335 10.58 0.34 -4.54
C SER A 335 11.63 -0.11 -5.52
N LEU A 336 11.59 0.45 -6.74
CA LEU A 336 12.51 0.11 -7.82
C LEU A 336 13.14 1.39 -8.36
N THR A 337 14.47 1.46 -8.35
CA THR A 337 15.23 2.56 -8.96
C THR A 337 15.91 2.06 -10.23
N PHE A 338 15.72 2.79 -11.34
CA PHE A 338 16.31 2.52 -12.64
C PHE A 338 17.16 3.71 -13.10
N LYS A 339 18.26 3.42 -13.79
CA LYS A 339 18.97 4.40 -14.61
C LYS A 339 18.60 4.19 -16.07
N VAL A 340 18.34 5.29 -16.76
CA VAL A 340 18.08 5.35 -18.19
C VAL A 340 19.21 6.15 -18.84
N ASN A 341 20.02 5.45 -19.62
CA ASN A 341 21.08 6.01 -20.44
C ASN A 341 20.54 6.19 -21.87
N TRP A 342 20.60 7.41 -22.38
CA TRP A 342 20.23 7.68 -23.76
C TRP A 342 21.48 7.87 -24.61
N GLU A 343 21.50 7.22 -25.76
CA GLU A 343 22.52 7.46 -26.78
C GLU A 343 22.60 8.96 -27.12
N GLY A 344 23.81 9.54 -27.08
CA GLY A 344 24.05 10.96 -27.35
C GLY A 344 23.75 11.92 -26.19
N LYS A 345 23.29 11.46 -25.02
CA LYS A 345 23.17 12.30 -23.81
C LYS A 345 24.34 12.05 -22.86
N LEU A 346 24.99 13.13 -22.40
CA LEU A 346 26.09 13.08 -21.44
C LEU A 346 25.67 12.62 -20.03
N PHE A 347 24.39 12.78 -19.66
CA PHE A 347 23.88 12.45 -18.34
C PHE A 347 22.72 11.47 -18.40
N ASN A 348 22.75 10.51 -17.49
CA ASN A 348 21.65 9.58 -17.29
C ASN A 348 20.47 10.22 -16.54
N SER A 349 19.31 9.57 -16.68
CA SER A 349 18.12 9.90 -15.91
C SER A 349 17.79 8.77 -14.95
N THR A 350 17.65 9.10 -13.67
CA THR A 350 17.19 8.15 -12.64
C THR A 350 15.68 8.24 -12.51
N TYR A 351 15.02 7.08 -12.51
CA TYR A 351 13.60 6.93 -12.26
C TYR A 351 13.40 6.01 -11.06
N THR A 352 12.56 6.43 -10.13
CA THR A 352 12.16 5.59 -8.99
C THR A 352 10.66 5.33 -9.09
N LEU A 353 10.29 4.06 -9.13
CA LEU A 353 8.92 3.58 -9.05
C LEU A 353 8.68 3.06 -7.64
N ASN A 354 7.71 3.65 -6.94
CA ASN A 354 7.24 3.16 -5.65
C ASN A 354 5.79 2.72 -5.79
N SER A 355 5.47 1.52 -5.32
CA SER A 355 4.14 0.94 -5.39
C SER A 355 3.76 0.30 -4.07
N GLU A 356 2.64 0.72 -3.49
CA GLU A 356 2.14 0.23 -2.21
C GLU A 356 0.70 -0.25 -2.32
N MET A 357 0.38 -1.30 -1.57
CA MET A 357 -0.96 -1.85 -1.48
C MET A 357 -1.26 -2.25 -0.05
N ALA A 358 -2.31 -1.69 0.54
CA ALA A 358 -2.83 -2.10 1.85
C ALA A 358 -4.21 -2.73 1.67
N ILE A 359 -4.41 -3.91 2.25
CA ILE A 359 -5.75 -4.48 2.42
C ILE A 359 -6.41 -3.71 3.55
N THR A 360 -7.52 -3.04 3.24
CA THR A 360 -8.20 -2.16 4.18
C THR A 360 -9.45 -2.77 4.76
N ASP A 361 -10.00 -3.79 4.10
CA ASP A 361 -11.11 -4.61 4.59
C ASP A 361 -11.16 -5.94 3.81
N TRP A 362 -11.88 -6.94 4.32
CA TRP A 362 -12.13 -8.17 3.59
C TRP A 362 -13.36 -8.93 4.12
N GLU A 363 -13.90 -9.81 3.30
CA GLU A 363 -15.00 -10.71 3.66
C GLU A 363 -14.84 -12.07 3.00
N ILE A 364 -15.40 -13.11 3.62
CA ILE A 364 -15.47 -14.44 2.99
C ILE A 364 -16.52 -14.34 1.88
N ASN A 365 -16.13 -14.71 0.67
CA ASN A 365 -17.00 -14.64 -0.49
C ASN A 365 -17.47 -16.04 -0.86
N ASP A 366 -18.71 -16.38 -0.49
CA ASP A 366 -19.36 -17.65 -0.85
C ASP A 366 -19.92 -17.65 -2.29
N SER A 367 -19.91 -16.50 -2.98
CA SER A 367 -20.59 -16.34 -4.26
C SER A 367 -19.61 -16.26 -5.44
N LYS A 368 -19.87 -17.06 -6.48
CA LYS A 368 -19.30 -16.88 -7.83
C LYS A 368 -19.86 -15.59 -8.42
N LEU A 369 -19.28 -14.45 -8.06
CA LEU A 369 -19.72 -13.15 -8.54
C LEU A 369 -19.75 -13.10 -10.07
N SER A 370 -20.81 -12.48 -10.60
CA SER A 370 -20.91 -12.11 -12.01
C SER A 370 -19.77 -11.16 -12.34
N LYS A 371 -18.78 -11.66 -13.08
CA LYS A 371 -17.61 -10.90 -13.50
C LYS A 371 -18.06 -9.73 -14.36
N ASN A 372 -18.06 -8.51 -13.83
CA ASN A 372 -18.15 -7.34 -14.68
C ASN A 372 -16.83 -7.19 -15.43
N ARG A 373 -16.74 -7.84 -16.60
CA ARG A 373 -15.52 -7.91 -17.44
C ARG A 373 -14.91 -6.53 -17.73
N SER A 374 -15.69 -5.46 -17.64
CA SER A 374 -15.24 -4.08 -17.86
C SER A 374 -14.39 -3.50 -16.70
N GLN A 375 -14.54 -4.04 -15.49
CA GLN A 375 -13.84 -3.58 -14.28
C GLN A 375 -12.64 -4.47 -13.91
N VAL A 376 -12.52 -5.67 -14.50
CA VAL A 376 -11.39 -6.58 -14.27
C VAL A 376 -10.11 -5.99 -14.86
N ILE A 377 -9.10 -5.85 -14.01
CA ILE A 377 -7.76 -5.40 -14.37
C ILE A 377 -6.97 -6.62 -14.89
N ARG A 378 -6.23 -6.44 -16.00
CA ARG A 378 -5.32 -7.50 -16.47
C ARG A 378 -4.00 -7.42 -15.70
N PRO A 379 -3.26 -8.52 -15.50
CA PRO A 379 -1.92 -8.49 -14.90
C PRO A 379 -0.93 -7.57 -15.62
N THR A 380 -1.18 -7.29 -16.90
CA THR A 380 -0.36 -6.39 -17.70
C THR A 380 -0.82 -4.94 -17.69
N THR A 381 -1.98 -4.65 -17.09
CA THR A 381 -2.54 -3.30 -17.03
C THR A 381 -1.68 -2.42 -16.14
N ILE A 382 -1.06 -1.42 -16.76
CA ILE A 382 -0.57 -0.26 -16.05
C ILE A 382 -1.82 0.61 -15.81
N LEU A 383 -2.07 1.07 -14.59
CA LEU A 383 -3.22 1.92 -14.23
C LEU A 383 -3.23 3.29 -14.95
N THR A 384 -2.41 3.45 -15.99
CA THR A 384 -2.13 4.71 -16.67
C THR A 384 -3.24 5.27 -17.53
N GLU A 385 -4.27 4.50 -17.89
CA GLU A 385 -5.11 4.85 -19.04
C GLU A 385 -6.54 5.31 -18.69
N LYS A 386 -6.95 5.35 -17.41
CA LYS A 386 -8.24 5.91 -16.98
C LYS A 386 -8.17 6.54 -15.59
N ALA A 387 -8.48 7.84 -15.45
CA ALA A 387 -9.18 8.45 -14.30
C ALA A 387 -9.03 9.98 -14.20
N SER A 388 -10.13 10.67 -13.89
CA SER A 388 -10.22 12.00 -13.28
C SER A 388 -10.46 11.84 -11.76
N GLY A 389 -10.06 12.81 -10.91
CA GLY A 389 -10.38 12.72 -9.46
C GLY A 389 -9.48 13.45 -8.48
N PHE A 390 -8.43 14.14 -8.92
CA PHE A 390 -7.58 14.93 -8.00
C PHE A 390 -8.22 16.26 -7.55
N SER A 391 -9.30 16.72 -8.20
CA SER A 391 -10.00 17.97 -7.88
C SER A 391 -10.86 17.88 -6.62
N ASP A 392 -11.38 16.70 -6.29
CA ASP A 392 -12.25 16.47 -5.13
C ASP A 392 -11.41 16.07 -3.89
N PRO A 393 -11.38 16.87 -2.81
CA PRO A 393 -10.70 16.50 -1.57
C PRO A 393 -11.34 15.28 -0.88
N ARG A 394 -12.65 15.09 -1.04
CA ARG A 394 -13.43 13.98 -0.45
C ARG A 394 -13.51 12.77 -1.38
N PHE A 395 -12.65 12.70 -2.41
CA PHE A 395 -12.70 11.67 -3.44
C PHE A 395 -12.81 10.24 -2.91
N TRP A 396 -12.17 9.93 -1.78
CA TRP A 396 -12.20 8.58 -1.21
C TRP A 396 -13.44 8.29 -0.35
N GLY A 397 -14.19 9.31 0.10
CA GLY A 397 -15.34 9.13 0.98
C GLY A 397 -15.00 8.25 2.18
N ALA A 398 -15.81 7.22 2.42
CA ALA A 398 -15.66 6.26 3.53
C ALA A 398 -14.55 5.21 3.32
N TYR A 399 -13.91 5.14 2.15
CA TYR A 399 -12.83 4.18 1.95
C TYR A 399 -11.59 4.54 2.79
N ASN A 400 -11.10 3.54 3.51
CA ASN A 400 -9.80 3.57 4.17
C ASN A 400 -8.69 3.60 3.11
N ILE A 401 -7.66 4.41 3.37
CA ILE A 401 -6.50 4.61 2.48
C ILE A 401 -5.22 4.65 3.31
N ILE A 402 -4.08 4.59 2.63
CA ILE A 402 -2.79 4.92 3.25
C ILE A 402 -2.64 6.45 3.20
N GLU A 403 -2.42 7.07 4.36
CA GLU A 403 -2.25 8.52 4.45
C GLU A 403 -1.06 8.98 3.59
N PRO A 404 -1.21 9.92 2.65
CA PRO A 404 -0.10 10.37 1.82
C PRO A 404 1.00 11.04 2.65
N GLU A 405 2.26 10.65 2.41
CA GLU A 405 3.43 11.36 2.93
C GLU A 405 3.48 12.82 2.44
N LYS A 406 4.23 13.68 3.13
CA LYS A 406 4.36 15.12 2.78
C LYS A 406 4.76 15.36 1.33
N SER A 407 5.61 14.48 0.79
CA SER A 407 6.09 14.55 -0.59
C SER A 407 4.95 14.34 -1.60
N ILE A 408 4.02 13.42 -1.29
CA ILE A 408 2.85 13.10 -2.10
C ILE A 408 1.76 14.15 -1.90
N GLN A 409 1.49 14.58 -0.67
CA GLN A 409 0.57 15.70 -0.38
C GLN A 409 0.97 16.96 -1.15
N SER A 410 2.26 17.29 -1.16
CA SER A 410 2.80 18.42 -1.93
C SER A 410 2.60 18.24 -3.45
N ALA A 411 2.66 17.00 -3.95
CA ALA A 411 2.36 16.69 -5.34
C ALA A 411 0.88 16.92 -5.63
N ILE A 412 -0.02 16.36 -4.80
CA ILE A 412 -1.48 16.49 -4.90
C ILE A 412 -1.89 17.98 -4.92
N LYS A 413 -1.37 18.78 -3.99
CA LYS A 413 -1.64 20.24 -3.95
C LYS A 413 -1.21 20.95 -5.24
N LYS A 414 -0.07 20.58 -5.83
CA LYS A 414 0.39 21.14 -7.12
C LYS A 414 -0.53 20.75 -8.27
N ILE A 415 -0.97 19.48 -8.32
CA ILE A 415 -1.90 18.97 -9.34
C ILE A 415 -3.24 19.69 -9.24
N GLN A 416 -3.80 19.82 -8.04
CA GLN A 416 -5.04 20.55 -7.77
C GLN A 416 -4.95 22.01 -8.23
N LYS A 417 -3.84 22.69 -7.93
CA LYS A 417 -3.64 24.07 -8.38
C LYS A 417 -3.57 24.19 -9.91
N GLN A 418 -3.02 23.20 -10.60
CA GLN A 418 -2.99 23.17 -12.07
C GLN A 418 -4.39 22.95 -12.65
N LEU A 419 -5.15 22.01 -12.10
CA LEU A 419 -6.53 21.71 -12.51
C LEU A 419 -7.50 22.89 -12.29
N LYS A 420 -7.25 23.75 -11.29
CA LYS A 420 -8.04 24.98 -11.07
C LYS A 420 -7.75 26.10 -12.10
N ARG A 421 -6.65 26.00 -12.85
CA ARG A 421 -6.22 27.02 -13.82
C ARG A 421 -6.62 26.70 -15.26
N THR A 422 -6.86 25.42 -15.55
CA THR A 422 -7.46 24.90 -16.78
C THR A 422 -8.96 24.87 -16.64
#